data_AF-A0A916SB26-F1
#
_entry.id   AF-A0A916SB26-F1
#
_cell.length_a   1.000
_cell.length_b   1.000
_cell.length_c   1.000
_cell.angle_alpha   90.00
_cell.angle_beta   90.00
_cell.angle_gamma   90.00
#
_symmetry.space_group_name_H-M   'P 1'
#
loop_
_entity.id
_entity.type
_entity.pdbx_description
1 polymer ?
#
loop_
_entity_poly.entity_id
_entity_poly.type
_entity_poly.pdbx_seq_one_letter_code
_entity_poly.pdbx_strand_id
1 'polypeptide(L)' 'MQHDFDRIHCPHCRKMYRMSDLVYLDENYTIVHQKCYSPYVIFMVIDRGTYREILDRHESFHELIPKKGTI' A
#
# COMPACT_ATOMS: atom_id res chain seq x y z
N MET A 1 5.74 -3.39 -20.41
CA MET A 1 5.51 -4.50 -19.47
C MET A 1 4.51 -4.00 -18.43
N GLN A 2 3.31 -4.58 -18.40
CA GLN A 2 2.32 -4.31 -17.34
C GLN A 2 2.64 -5.28 -16.21
N HIS A 3 3.13 -4.76 -15.09
CA HIS A 3 3.45 -5.59 -13.92
C HIS A 3 2.22 -5.64 -13.01
N ASP A 4 2.04 -6.74 -12.27
CA ASP A 4 0.91 -6.92 -11.35
C ASP A 4 0.84 -5.86 -10.22
N PHE A 5 1.90 -5.06 -10.04
CA PHE A 5 1.97 -3.90 -9.14
C PHE A 5 1.05 -2.75 -9.54
N ASP A 6 0.66 -2.66 -10.80
CA ASP A 6 -0.24 -1.62 -11.33
C ASP A 6 -1.72 -1.86 -10.97
N ARG A 7 -2.03 -2.82 -10.09
CA ARG A 7 -3.41 -3.28 -9.90
C ARG A 7 -4.04 -2.92 -8.56
N ILE A 8 -3.25 -2.58 -7.53
CA ILE A 8 -3.84 -2.22 -6.24
C ILE A 8 -4.16 -0.73 -6.20
N HIS A 9 -5.44 -0.46 -5.98
CA HIS A 9 -5.99 0.87 -5.89
C HIS A 9 -6.31 1.20 -4.44
N CYS A 10 -6.17 2.48 -4.09
CA CYS A 10 -6.65 2.97 -2.81
C CYS A 10 -8.18 2.78 -2.72
N PRO A 11 -8.71 2.17 -1.65
CA PRO A 11 -10.14 1.88 -1.54
C PRO A 11 -11.00 3.16 -1.52
N HIS A 12 -10.40 4.31 -1.18
CA HIS A 12 -11.11 5.59 -1.09
C HIS A 12 -11.05 6.40 -2.38
N CYS A 13 -9.85 6.68 -2.91
CA CYS A 13 -9.72 7.53 -4.09
C CYS A 13 -9.64 6.76 -5.41
N ARG A 14 -9.59 5.41 -5.35
CA ARG A 14 -9.47 4.50 -6.50
C ARG A 14 -8.29 4.81 -7.41
N LYS A 15 -7.26 5.52 -6.93
CA LYS A 15 -6.01 5.73 -7.65
C LYS A 15 -5.05 4.59 -7.32
N MET A 16 -4.29 4.16 -8.32
CA MET A 16 -3.20 3.21 -8.14
C MET A 16 -2.17 3.75 -7.15
N TYR A 17 -1.60 2.86 -6.36
CA TYR A 17 -0.47 3.20 -5.49
C TYR A 17 0.81 3.37 -6.29
N ARG A 18 1.53 4.46 -6.03
CA ARG A 18 2.93 4.61 -6.44
C ARG A 18 3.82 4.24 -5.27
N MET A 19 5.00 3.69 -5.56
CA MET A 19 5.97 3.29 -4.54
C MET A 19 6.37 4.44 -3.59
N SER A 20 6.33 5.68 -4.08
CA SER A 20 6.62 6.89 -3.31
C SER A 20 5.42 7.50 -2.60
N ASP A 21 4.20 6.98 -2.79
CA ASP A 21 3.02 7.54 -2.17
C ASP A 21 3.07 7.34 -0.65
N LEU A 22 2.76 8.38 0.11
CA LEU A 22 2.59 8.27 1.55
C LEU A 22 1.26 7.56 1.86
N VAL A 23 1.32 6.55 2.70
CA VAL A 23 0.21 5.68 3.07
C VAL A 23 0.20 5.42 4.58
N TYR A 24 -0.99 5.01 5.05
CA TYR A 24 -1.19 4.41 6.36
C TYR A 24 -1.58 2.95 6.20
N LEU A 25 -1.18 2.14 7.16
CA LEU A 25 -1.61 0.76 7.35
C LEU A 25 -2.45 0.70 8.62
N ASP A 26 -3.63 0.10 8.53
CA ASP A 26 -4.50 -0.13 9.68
C ASP A 26 -4.41 -1.57 10.21
N GLU A 27 -5.05 -1.79 11.37
CA GLU A 27 -5.07 -3.10 12.06
C GLU A 27 -5.71 -4.24 11.24
N ASN A 28 -6.51 -3.92 10.22
CA ASN A 28 -7.09 -4.89 9.28
C ASN A 28 -6.16 -5.13 8.07
N TYR A 29 -4.91 -4.69 8.12
CA TYR A 29 -3.96 -4.75 7.02
C TYR A 29 -4.45 -4.03 5.75
N THR A 30 -5.26 -2.97 5.92
CA THR A 30 -5.69 -2.12 4.81
C THR A 30 -4.69 -0.99 4.61
N ILE A 31 -4.14 -0.89 3.39
CA ILE A 31 -3.32 0.25 2.99
C ILE A 31 -4.23 1.34 2.43
N VAL A 32 -4.07 2.57 2.91
CA VAL A 32 -4.78 3.77 2.42
C VAL A 32 -3.81 4.93 2.21
N HIS A 33 -3.96 5.70 1.13
CA HIS A 33 -3.23 6.97 0.98
C HIS A 33 -3.41 7.87 2.20
N GLN A 34 -2.32 8.44 2.72
CA GLN A 34 -2.36 9.31 3.89
C GLN A 34 -3.37 10.47 3.73
N LYS A 35 -3.45 11.07 2.54
CA LYS A 35 -4.42 12.15 2.24
C LYS A 35 -5.88 11.69 2.14
N CYS A 36 -6.10 10.39 1.96
CA CYS A 36 -7.42 9.78 1.93
C CYS A 36 -7.85 9.30 3.31
N TYR A 37 -7.02 9.51 4.33
CA TYR A 37 -7.33 9.08 5.67
C TYR A 37 -8.52 9.84 6.24
N SER A 38 -9.49 9.10 6.74
CA SER A 38 -10.60 9.62 7.53
C SER A 38 -10.74 8.77 8.80
N PRO A 39 -10.72 9.37 9.99
CA PRO A 39 -10.83 8.65 11.26
C PRO A 39 -12.17 7.92 11.44
N TYR A 40 -13.15 8.18 10.56
CA TYR A 40 -14.45 7.50 10.55
C TYR A 40 -14.49 6.27 9.64
N VAL A 41 -13.45 6.03 8.83
CA VAL A 41 -13.45 4.97 7.81
C VAL A 41 -12.24 4.05 7.91
N ILE A 42 -11.17 4.50 8.58
CA ILE A 42 -9.94 3.73 8.75
C ILE A 42 -9.82 3.38 10.22
N PHE A 43 -9.48 2.12 10.47
CA PHE A 43 -9.26 1.59 11.80
C PHE A 43 -8.00 2.18 12.43
N MET A 44 -7.60 1.70 13.61
CA MET A 44 -6.39 2.17 14.25
C MET A 44 -5.19 2.03 13.31
N VAL A 45 -4.49 3.13 13.06
CA VAL A 45 -3.27 3.15 12.25
C VAL A 45 -2.16 2.46 13.04
N ILE A 46 -1.64 1.36 12.49
CA ILE A 46 -0.57 0.57 13.11
C ILE A 46 0.80 0.85 12.48
N ASP A 47 0.85 1.38 11.26
CA ASP A 47 2.09 1.80 10.61
C ASP A 47 1.85 2.93 9.58
N ARG A 48 2.91 3.63 9.22
CA ARG A 48 2.93 4.70 8.21
C ARG A 48 4.26 4.75 7.48
N GLY A 49 4.23 5.26 6.26
CA GLY A 49 5.43 5.49 5.45
C GLY A 49 5.06 5.63 3.98
N THR A 50 6.04 5.44 3.12
CA THR A 50 5.79 5.24 1.69
C THR A 50 5.21 3.86 1.42
N TYR A 51 4.47 3.70 0.33
CA TYR A 51 3.90 2.42 -0.08
C TYR A 51 4.98 1.34 -0.13
N ARG A 52 6.14 1.65 -0.71
CA ARG A 52 7.29 0.75 -0.74
C ARG A 52 7.73 0.29 0.65
N GLU A 53 7.89 1.22 1.59
CA GLU A 53 8.34 0.88 2.95
C GLU A 53 7.33 0.01 3.69
N ILE A 54 6.02 0.17 3.42
CA ILE A 54 5.00 -0.71 3.99
C ILE A 54 5.09 -2.11 3.39
N LEU A 55 5.26 -2.24 2.07
CA LEU A 55 5.45 -3.55 1.44
C LEU A 55 6.71 -4.24 1.96
N ASP A 56 7.83 -3.52 2.08
CA ASP A 56 9.10 -4.09 2.53
C ASP A 56 9.05 -4.56 3.99
N ARG A 57 8.37 -3.81 4.88
CA ARG A 57 8.33 -4.10 6.34
C ARG A 57 7.36 -5.19 6.76
N HIS A 58 6.30 -5.43 5.98
CA HIS A 58 5.23 -6.34 6.36
C HIS A 58 5.19 -7.55 5.42
N GLU A 59 5.56 -8.73 5.94
CA GLU A 59 5.66 -9.98 5.17
C GLU A 59 4.35 -10.33 4.43
N SER A 60 3.20 -9.99 5.01
CA SER A 60 1.87 -10.15 4.41
C SER A 60 1.72 -9.51 3.04
N PHE A 61 2.57 -8.54 2.69
CA PHE A 61 2.54 -7.84 1.42
C PHE A 61 3.73 -8.16 0.50
N HIS A 62 4.61 -9.10 0.86
CA HIS A 62 5.81 -9.42 0.07
C HIS A 62 5.48 -9.97 -1.32
N GLU A 63 4.31 -10.58 -1.52
CA GLU A 63 3.84 -10.99 -2.84
C GLU A 63 3.58 -9.80 -3.79
N LEU A 64 3.36 -8.61 -3.21
CA LEU A 64 3.19 -7.35 -3.92
C LEU A 64 4.53 -6.64 -4.16
N ILE A 65 5.67 -7.22 -3.79
CA ILE A 65 6.99 -6.66 -4.10
C ILE A 65 7.44 -7.12 -5.49
N PRO A 66 7.92 -6.21 -6.36
CA PRO A 66 8.57 -6.57 -7.61
C PRO A 66 9.72 -7.54 -7.44
N LYS A 67 9.52 -8.79 -7.86
CA LYS A 67 10.62 -9.73 -8.09
C LYS A 67 11.48 -9.17 -9.21
N LYS A 68 12.72 -8.79 -8.91
CA LYS A 68 13.72 -8.51 -9.95
C LYS A 68 13.79 -9.74 -10.86
N GLY A 69 13.59 -9.51 -12.16
CA GLY A 69 13.30 -10.56 -13.13
C GLY A 69 14.20 -11.78 -13.03
N THR A 70 13.58 -12.95 -13.06
CA THR A 70 14.18 -14.14 -13.67
C THR A 70 14.47 -13.75 -15.12
N ILE A 71 15.76 -13.61 -15.41
CA ILE A 71 16.34 -13.45 -16.76
C ILE A 71 16.06 -14.71 -17.58
#